data_AF-A0AA39VYW8-F1
#
_entry.id   AF-A0AA39VYW8-F1
#
_cell.length_a   1.000
_cell.length_b   1.000
_cell.length_c   1.000
_cell.angle_alpha   90.00
_cell.angle_beta   90.00
_cell.angle_gamma   90.00
#
_symmetry.space_group_name_H-M   'P 1'
#
loop_
_entity.id
_entity.type
_entity.pdbx_description
1 polymer ?
#
loop_
_entity_poly.entity_id
_entity_poly.type
_entity_poly.pdbx_seq_one_letter_code
_entity_poly.pdbx_strand_id
1 'polypeptide(L)'
;MSSSSMKMSPGNIDLFGKGTLVEATSDEEWFSGGWFVAKILDPPPPSLTTPGEMKFLVEYQSLLCHETHDGRELLRKHVDVKLVRPLRPPPPNDDKQQRFEVNDVVDAYYNDGWWVGVVSKVWGEEEQRVYTVLLENPSRIMNFRSSELRFHLDWVGDKWIQHQKQNKVSSKGGEKRGKQMEAETSGEKRKRGKHVKFLLKECGGDEGCVVKIDAEESSTTGAATLDSKPYENQNLLSLESSPVLIGKECGGAEGGVDRIIVEDSSTIEAAVVDNMPYENQNLRWLESSPVFKFVQSLEEFQLMPQKPHFRPLDECEVLSREGLALKHMMTFVNVVKEISKLQVNASGSMMDVLLKCLPELESHGFDVKDVRSRLLEMQTMKKGREHLQAKLEKVKSEIKIRTHEGTKINAELIDVMEEIKVLEEKKTRIISMNEENDSEMAKLKSSDSLLNEIIQNVEHNFASLATFPWK
;
A
#
# COMPACT_ATOMS: atom_id res chain seq x y z
N MET A 1 20.58 -6.52 -8.90
CA MET A 1 21.00 -7.93 -8.99
C MET A 1 21.57 -8.19 -10.38
N SER A 2 22.57 -9.06 -10.54
CA SER A 2 23.17 -9.33 -11.86
C SER A 2 22.35 -10.35 -12.64
N SER A 3 21.86 -9.98 -13.81
CA SER A 3 21.13 -10.90 -14.69
C SER A 3 22.11 -11.93 -15.29
N SER A 4 22.04 -13.18 -14.82
CA SER A 4 22.77 -14.31 -15.39
C SER A 4 21.77 -15.22 -16.10
N SER A 5 22.01 -15.48 -17.39
CA SER A 5 21.05 -16.22 -18.23
C SER A 5 21.05 -17.71 -17.89
N MET A 6 19.98 -18.17 -17.23
CA MET A 6 19.72 -19.61 -17.08
C MET A 6 19.52 -20.25 -18.46
N LYS A 7 20.43 -21.15 -18.84
CA LYS A 7 20.22 -22.13 -19.91
C LYS A 7 19.74 -23.42 -19.27
N MET A 8 18.43 -23.67 -19.28
CA MET A 8 17.88 -24.93 -18.79
C MET A 8 18.46 -26.10 -19.58
N SER A 9 19.01 -27.08 -18.86
CA SER A 9 19.55 -28.30 -19.46
C SER A 9 18.42 -29.33 -19.67
N PRO A 10 18.46 -30.19 -20.72
CA PRO A 10 17.36 -31.11 -21.02
C PRO A 10 17.07 -32.18 -19.94
N GLY A 11 17.91 -32.31 -18.91
CA GLY A 11 17.72 -33.25 -17.80
C GLY A 11 16.89 -32.70 -16.65
N ASN A 12 16.52 -31.42 -16.64
CA ASN A 12 15.95 -30.74 -15.45
C ASN A 12 14.42 -30.60 -15.45
N ILE A 13 13.71 -31.43 -16.21
CA ILE A 13 12.25 -31.30 -16.44
C ILE A 13 11.44 -31.67 -15.18
N ASP A 14 11.90 -32.67 -14.41
CA ASP A 14 11.18 -33.23 -13.26
C ASP A 14 11.07 -32.24 -12.07
N LEU A 15 12.12 -31.43 -11.87
CA LEU A 15 12.19 -30.40 -10.82
C LEU A 15 11.20 -29.25 -11.00
N PHE A 16 10.58 -29.13 -12.18
CA PHE A 16 9.55 -28.14 -12.49
C PHE A 16 8.31 -28.78 -13.16
N GLY A 17 8.03 -30.04 -12.84
CA GLY A 17 6.85 -30.76 -13.33
C GLY A 17 5.51 -30.17 -12.87
N LYS A 18 4.43 -30.53 -13.58
CA LYS A 18 3.05 -30.15 -13.21
C LYS A 18 2.69 -30.74 -11.85
N GLY A 19 2.30 -29.88 -10.91
CA GLY A 19 1.97 -30.23 -9.53
C GLY A 19 3.12 -30.03 -8.52
N THR A 20 4.35 -29.81 -8.97
CA THR A 20 5.53 -29.59 -8.12
C THR A 20 5.44 -28.26 -7.36
N LEU A 21 5.94 -28.23 -6.13
CA LEU A 21 6.08 -27.01 -5.33
C LEU A 21 7.43 -26.33 -5.61
N VAL A 22 7.39 -25.00 -5.71
CA VAL A 22 8.50 -24.11 -6.08
C VAL A 22 8.45 -22.84 -5.24
N GLU A 23 9.55 -22.09 -5.20
CA GLU A 23 9.51 -20.68 -4.79
C GLU A 23 9.45 -19.79 -6.03
N ALA A 24 8.49 -18.88 -6.08
CA ALA A 24 8.33 -17.91 -7.16
C ALA A 24 8.40 -16.49 -6.61
N THR A 25 9.06 -15.60 -7.34
CA THR A 25 9.04 -14.15 -7.11
C THR A 25 8.33 -13.44 -8.27
N SER A 26 8.16 -12.12 -8.17
CA SER A 26 7.47 -11.30 -9.17
C SER A 26 8.14 -9.93 -9.27
N ASP A 27 8.17 -9.35 -10.46
CA ASP A 27 8.79 -8.05 -10.77
C ASP A 27 7.90 -6.84 -10.44
N GLU A 28 6.61 -7.06 -10.22
CA GLU A 28 5.68 -6.06 -9.69
C GLU A 28 6.12 -5.46 -8.33
N GLU A 29 5.89 -4.15 -8.18
CA GLU A 29 6.50 -3.27 -7.18
C GLU A 29 6.32 -3.72 -5.71
N TRP A 30 5.23 -4.42 -5.38
CA TRP A 30 4.94 -4.91 -4.03
C TRP A 30 5.34 -6.37 -3.75
N PHE A 31 5.76 -7.12 -4.78
CA PHE A 31 6.24 -8.50 -4.66
C PHE A 31 7.75 -8.64 -4.94
N SER A 32 8.35 -7.63 -5.60
CA SER A 32 9.77 -7.56 -5.95
C SER A 32 10.68 -7.63 -4.72
N GLY A 33 11.26 -8.81 -4.49
CA GLY A 33 12.22 -9.09 -3.40
C GLY A 33 11.81 -10.24 -2.49
N GLY A 34 10.53 -10.62 -2.49
CA GLY A 34 10.00 -11.75 -1.74
C GLY A 34 9.94 -13.04 -2.58
N TRP A 35 10.27 -14.17 -1.96
CA TRP A 35 10.09 -15.51 -2.52
C TRP A 35 8.89 -16.21 -1.86
N PHE A 36 7.88 -16.53 -2.64
CA PHE A 36 6.60 -17.09 -2.17
C PHE A 36 6.46 -18.54 -2.61
N VAL A 37 5.95 -19.42 -1.75
CA VAL A 37 5.72 -20.83 -2.11
C VAL A 37 4.53 -20.91 -3.06
N ALA A 38 4.73 -21.60 -4.18
CA ALA A 38 3.72 -21.78 -5.21
C ALA A 38 3.77 -23.20 -5.79
N LYS A 39 2.66 -23.61 -6.41
CA LYS A 39 2.50 -24.89 -7.10
C LYS A 39 2.45 -24.66 -8.60
N ILE A 40 3.22 -25.41 -9.37
CA ILE A 40 3.13 -25.36 -10.84
C ILE A 40 1.80 -25.98 -11.29
N LEU A 41 0.95 -25.18 -11.91
CA LEU A 41 -0.26 -25.65 -12.57
C LEU A 41 0.05 -26.11 -13.99
N ASP A 42 0.80 -25.33 -14.77
CA ASP A 42 1.21 -25.71 -16.13
C ASP A 42 2.64 -25.22 -16.44
N PRO A 43 3.54 -26.13 -16.87
CA PRO A 43 4.90 -25.77 -17.28
C PRO A 43 4.95 -25.23 -18.73
N PRO A 44 5.98 -24.45 -19.09
CA PRO A 44 6.14 -23.93 -20.44
C PRO A 44 6.32 -25.07 -21.48
N PRO A 45 5.82 -24.90 -22.72
CA PRO A 45 5.93 -25.91 -23.76
C PRO A 45 7.40 -26.14 -24.19
N PRO A 46 7.81 -27.39 -24.47
CA PRO A 46 9.22 -27.76 -24.67
C PRO A 46 9.81 -27.37 -26.04
N SER A 47 9.13 -26.56 -26.86
CA SER A 47 9.46 -26.36 -28.29
C SER A 47 9.54 -24.89 -28.71
N LEU A 48 10.77 -24.39 -28.88
CA LEU A 48 11.16 -23.26 -29.73
C LEU A 48 10.31 -21.97 -29.66
N THR A 49 9.91 -21.54 -28.47
CA THR A 49 9.47 -20.15 -28.20
C THR A 49 10.65 -19.24 -27.86
N THR A 50 10.44 -17.92 -27.94
CA THR A 50 11.51 -16.94 -27.67
C THR A 50 11.83 -16.85 -26.16
N PRO A 51 13.04 -16.39 -25.75
CA PRO A 51 13.47 -16.38 -24.34
C PRO A 51 12.67 -15.52 -23.35
N GLY A 52 11.60 -14.83 -23.79
CA GLY A 52 10.64 -14.10 -22.95
C GLY A 52 9.23 -14.73 -22.87
N GLU A 53 8.97 -15.78 -23.65
CA GLU A 53 7.67 -16.49 -23.69
C GLU A 53 7.65 -17.75 -22.79
N MET A 54 8.82 -18.19 -22.31
CA MET A 54 8.91 -19.29 -21.36
C MET A 54 8.42 -18.85 -19.97
N LYS A 55 7.16 -19.18 -19.66
CA LYS A 55 6.51 -18.88 -18.38
C LYS A 55 5.82 -20.12 -17.80
N PHE A 56 5.87 -20.26 -16.48
CA PHE A 56 5.03 -21.20 -15.73
C PHE A 56 3.69 -20.54 -15.38
N LEU A 57 2.58 -21.27 -15.44
CA LEU A 57 1.40 -20.91 -14.67
C LEU A 57 1.55 -21.51 -13.27
N VAL A 58 1.57 -20.66 -12.24
CA VAL A 58 1.70 -21.07 -10.84
C VAL A 58 0.50 -20.61 -10.00
N GLU A 59 0.22 -21.36 -8.94
CA GLU A 59 -0.79 -21.08 -7.91
C GLU A 59 -0.06 -20.87 -6.57
N TYR A 60 -0.12 -19.67 -6.00
CA TYR A 60 0.56 -19.35 -4.74
C TYR A 60 -0.16 -19.98 -3.56
N GLN A 61 0.58 -20.57 -2.61
CA GLN A 61 -0.01 -21.35 -1.51
C GLN A 61 -0.70 -20.49 -0.44
N SER A 62 -0.23 -19.25 -0.25
CA SER A 62 -0.68 -18.34 0.83
C SER A 62 -1.24 -17.01 0.34
N LEU A 63 -1.16 -16.71 -0.96
CA LEU A 63 -1.65 -15.45 -1.54
C LEU A 63 -3.04 -15.65 -2.14
N LEU A 64 -3.97 -14.72 -1.86
CA LEU A 64 -5.36 -14.79 -2.27
C LEU A 64 -5.66 -13.83 -3.45
N CYS A 65 -6.60 -14.21 -4.31
CA CYS A 65 -7.02 -13.42 -5.46
C CYS A 65 -8.02 -12.32 -5.07
N HIS A 66 -7.55 -11.07 -5.03
CA HIS A 66 -8.34 -9.90 -4.64
C HIS A 66 -9.42 -9.48 -5.66
N GLU A 67 -9.41 -10.07 -6.86
CA GLU A 67 -10.42 -9.83 -7.89
C GLU A 67 -11.69 -10.70 -7.70
N THR A 68 -11.64 -11.69 -6.81
CA THR A 68 -12.79 -12.56 -6.50
C THR A 68 -13.65 -11.96 -5.39
N HIS A 69 -14.97 -11.91 -5.57
CA HIS A 69 -15.91 -11.30 -4.61
C HIS A 69 -15.84 -11.89 -3.20
N ASP A 70 -15.48 -13.17 -3.07
CA ASP A 70 -15.36 -13.85 -1.77
C ASP A 70 -13.94 -13.80 -1.17
N GLY A 71 -12.91 -13.48 -1.97
CA GLY A 71 -11.51 -13.47 -1.54
C GLY A 71 -10.94 -14.85 -1.14
N ARG A 72 -11.56 -15.95 -1.57
CA ARG A 72 -11.23 -17.33 -1.12
C ARG A 72 -10.36 -18.13 -2.09
N GLU A 73 -10.19 -17.66 -3.32
CA GLU A 73 -9.36 -18.36 -4.31
C GLU A 73 -7.89 -17.98 -4.17
N LEU A 74 -6.99 -18.95 -4.38
CA LEU A 74 -5.56 -18.72 -4.40
C LEU A 74 -5.14 -17.94 -5.66
N LEU A 75 -4.17 -17.05 -5.50
CA LEU A 75 -3.64 -16.24 -6.60
C LEU A 75 -2.95 -17.14 -7.64
N ARG A 76 -3.37 -17.04 -8.90
CA ARG A 76 -2.77 -17.73 -10.04
C ARG A 76 -2.09 -16.73 -10.97
N LYS A 77 -0.85 -17.00 -11.40
CA LYS A 77 -0.06 -16.07 -12.21
C LYS A 77 0.85 -16.77 -13.22
N HIS A 78 1.06 -16.12 -14.38
CA HIS A 78 2.08 -16.50 -15.35
C HIS A 78 3.42 -15.84 -15.00
N VAL A 79 4.42 -16.63 -14.62
CA VAL A 79 5.72 -16.18 -14.09
C VAL A 79 6.85 -16.66 -15.02
N ASP A 80 7.77 -15.78 -15.39
CA ASP A 80 8.96 -16.13 -16.21
C ASP A 80 9.81 -17.19 -15.51
N VAL A 81 10.34 -18.17 -16.26
CA VAL A 81 11.23 -19.23 -15.75
C VAL A 81 12.38 -18.68 -14.89
N LYS A 82 12.88 -17.48 -15.19
CA LYS A 82 13.97 -16.80 -14.45
C LYS A 82 13.58 -16.36 -13.03
N LEU A 83 12.28 -16.30 -12.73
CA LEU A 83 11.71 -15.87 -11.45
C LEU A 83 11.15 -17.04 -10.62
N VAL A 84 11.43 -18.29 -11.03
CA VAL A 84 11.02 -19.52 -10.34
C VAL A 84 12.25 -20.37 -10.00
N ARG A 85 12.32 -20.86 -8.77
CA ARG A 85 13.36 -21.77 -8.26
C ARG A 85 12.69 -22.94 -7.53
N PRO A 86 13.32 -24.13 -7.41
CA PRO A 86 12.73 -25.22 -6.63
C PRO A 86 12.57 -24.83 -5.16
N LEU A 87 11.88 -25.65 -4.36
CA LEU A 87 12.00 -25.52 -2.91
C LEU A 87 13.46 -25.74 -2.48
N ARG A 88 13.91 -24.96 -1.48
CA ARG A 88 15.24 -25.12 -0.90
C ARG A 88 15.37 -26.46 -0.15
N PRO A 89 16.57 -27.06 -0.08
CA PRO A 89 16.80 -28.24 0.74
C PRO A 89 16.54 -27.92 2.23
N PRO A 90 16.18 -28.93 3.03
CA PRO A 90 16.15 -28.80 4.49
C PRO A 90 17.56 -28.47 5.05
N PRO A 91 17.64 -27.92 6.27
CA PRO A 91 18.92 -27.74 6.96
C PRO A 91 19.76 -29.03 7.02
N PRO A 92 21.11 -28.96 6.94
CA PRO A 92 21.97 -30.14 7.05
C PRO A 92 21.94 -30.86 8.41
N ASN A 93 21.41 -30.22 9.45
CA ASN A 93 21.25 -30.78 10.79
C ASN A 93 19.76 -30.82 11.15
N ASP A 94 19.33 -31.82 11.94
CA ASP A 94 17.99 -31.88 12.57
C ASP A 94 17.74 -30.77 13.62
N ASP A 95 18.73 -29.90 13.86
CA ASP A 95 18.69 -28.83 14.84
C ASP A 95 17.72 -27.72 14.37
N LYS A 96 16.52 -27.73 14.94
CA LYS A 96 15.38 -26.87 14.53
C LYS A 96 15.59 -25.38 14.79
N GLN A 97 16.67 -25.00 15.48
CA GLN A 97 17.03 -23.62 15.73
C GLN A 97 18.40 -23.31 15.12
N GLN A 98 18.42 -22.86 13.86
CA GLN A 98 19.63 -22.32 13.25
C GLN A 98 20.15 -21.12 14.07
N ARG A 99 21.42 -21.17 14.46
CA ARG A 99 22.11 -20.08 15.15
C ARG A 99 22.71 -19.15 14.11
N PHE A 100 22.25 -17.90 14.08
CA PHE A 100 22.75 -16.86 13.19
C PHE A 100 23.67 -15.89 13.94
N GLU A 101 24.55 -15.23 13.21
CA GLU A 101 25.50 -14.23 13.71
C GLU A 101 25.34 -12.90 12.96
N VAL A 102 25.88 -11.82 13.53
CA VAL A 102 25.83 -10.50 12.89
C VAL A 102 26.59 -10.53 11.56
N ASN A 103 26.01 -9.90 10.55
CA ASN A 103 26.38 -9.90 9.13
C ASN A 103 26.11 -11.21 8.36
N ASP A 104 25.41 -12.20 8.93
CA ASP A 104 24.84 -13.31 8.15
C ASP A 104 23.74 -12.80 7.22
N VAL A 105 23.72 -13.34 5.99
CA VAL A 105 22.65 -13.10 5.01
C VAL A 105 21.61 -14.21 5.15
N VAL A 106 20.37 -13.81 5.38
CA VAL A 106 19.22 -14.68 5.68
C VAL A 106 18.04 -14.34 4.79
N ASP A 107 17.18 -15.31 4.52
CA ASP A 107 15.79 -14.99 4.19
C ASP A 107 14.98 -14.98 5.50
N ALA A 108 14.11 -13.99 5.68
CA ALA A 108 13.17 -13.90 6.81
C ALA A 108 11.73 -14.12 6.35
N TYR A 109 10.93 -14.87 7.10
CA TYR A 109 9.51 -15.08 6.81
C TYR A 109 8.68 -13.89 7.27
N TYR A 110 8.04 -13.20 6.32
CA TYR A 110 7.22 -12.01 6.58
C TYR A 110 6.18 -11.84 5.46
N ASN A 111 4.95 -11.45 5.81
CA ASN A 111 3.83 -11.30 4.85
C ASN A 111 3.75 -12.47 3.84
N ASP A 112 3.80 -13.70 4.36
CA ASP A 112 3.70 -14.96 3.62
C ASP A 112 4.76 -15.24 2.55
N GLY A 113 5.85 -14.46 2.56
CA GLY A 113 7.02 -14.64 1.70
C GLY A 113 8.33 -14.67 2.48
N TRP A 114 9.39 -15.12 1.80
CA TRP A 114 10.76 -15.14 2.29
C TRP A 114 11.56 -13.97 1.70
N TRP A 115 11.99 -13.04 2.54
CA TRP A 115 12.61 -11.77 2.16
C TRP A 115 14.09 -11.75 2.52
N VAL A 116 14.96 -11.41 1.57
CA VAL A 116 16.41 -11.34 1.79
C VAL A 116 16.74 -10.20 2.74
N GLY A 117 17.64 -10.45 3.70
CA GLY A 117 18.11 -9.45 4.64
C GLY A 117 19.41 -9.86 5.35
N VAL A 118 19.93 -8.95 6.17
CA VAL A 118 21.20 -9.12 6.90
C VAL A 118 20.97 -9.00 8.40
N VAL A 119 21.48 -9.95 9.18
CA VAL A 119 21.40 -9.94 10.65
C VAL A 119 22.26 -8.78 11.18
N SER A 120 21.62 -7.80 11.81
CA SER A 120 22.26 -6.57 12.31
C SER A 120 22.58 -6.60 13.81
N LYS A 121 21.75 -7.30 14.61
CA LYS A 121 21.95 -7.54 16.04
C LYS A 121 21.39 -8.92 16.41
N VAL A 122 21.92 -9.51 17.47
CA VAL A 122 21.39 -10.71 18.13
C VAL A 122 21.18 -10.37 19.60
N TRP A 123 20.03 -10.74 20.15
CA TRP A 123 19.63 -10.47 21.53
C TRP A 123 19.25 -11.78 22.23
N GLY A 124 19.48 -11.85 23.54
CA GLY A 124 19.13 -13.01 24.35
C GLY A 124 20.10 -14.19 24.20
N GLU A 125 19.95 -15.16 25.09
CA GLU A 125 20.76 -16.39 25.11
C GLU A 125 19.94 -17.61 24.70
N GLU A 126 20.65 -18.62 24.18
CA GLU A 126 20.12 -19.92 23.76
C GLU A 126 18.77 -19.88 23.02
N GLU A 127 17.72 -20.48 23.57
CA GLU A 127 16.41 -20.65 22.90
C GLU A 127 15.60 -19.35 22.78
N GLN A 128 15.92 -18.34 23.58
CA GLN A 128 15.20 -17.04 23.58
C GLN A 128 15.84 -16.01 22.65
N ARG A 129 16.70 -16.46 21.72
CA ARG A 129 17.39 -15.58 20.77
C ARG A 129 16.44 -14.88 19.81
N VAL A 130 16.52 -13.54 19.81
CA VAL A 130 15.83 -12.65 18.87
C VAL A 130 16.86 -11.98 17.98
N TYR A 131 16.63 -12.05 16.67
CA TYR A 131 17.52 -11.57 15.63
C TYR A 131 16.94 -10.31 15.00
N THR A 132 17.65 -9.18 15.09
CA THR A 132 17.25 -7.95 14.39
C THR A 132 17.82 -7.99 12.97
N VAL A 133 16.97 -8.18 11.97
CA VAL A 133 17.35 -8.27 10.55
C VAL A 133 16.99 -6.98 9.83
N LEU A 134 17.93 -6.48 9.01
CA LEU A 134 17.68 -5.45 8.00
C LEU A 134 17.28 -6.15 6.70
N LEU A 135 15.99 -6.11 6.35
CA LEU A 135 15.48 -6.61 5.08
C LEU A 135 15.86 -5.65 3.94
N GLU A 136 16.09 -6.19 2.75
CA GLU A 136 16.31 -5.43 1.52
C GLU A 136 15.01 -5.30 0.71
N ASN A 137 14.82 -4.15 0.05
CA ASN A 137 13.73 -3.87 -0.91
C ASN A 137 12.29 -4.14 -0.41
N PRO A 138 11.66 -3.21 0.34
CA PRO A 138 12.20 -1.94 0.85
C PRO A 138 12.97 -2.13 2.16
N SER A 139 13.98 -1.28 2.41
CA SER A 139 14.79 -1.34 3.62
C SER A 139 13.96 -1.22 4.90
N ARG A 140 13.89 -2.30 5.69
CA ARG A 140 13.14 -2.38 6.96
C ARG A 140 13.96 -3.10 8.02
N ILE A 141 13.90 -2.62 9.26
CA ILE A 141 14.52 -3.28 10.42
C ILE A 141 13.42 -3.98 11.20
N MET A 142 13.53 -5.30 11.38
CA MET A 142 12.53 -6.13 12.06
C MET A 142 13.18 -7.19 12.94
N ASN A 143 12.45 -7.69 13.94
CA ASN A 143 12.91 -8.69 14.89
C ASN A 143 12.25 -10.05 14.61
N PHE A 144 13.06 -11.11 14.57
CA PHE A 144 12.62 -12.47 14.24
C PHE A 144 13.19 -13.51 15.22
N ARG A 145 12.48 -14.62 15.40
CA ARG A 145 12.94 -15.85 16.07
C ARG A 145 13.79 -16.68 15.12
N SER A 146 14.59 -17.61 15.66
CA SER A 146 15.34 -18.58 14.85
C SER A 146 14.45 -19.35 13.85
N SER A 147 13.22 -19.71 14.24
CA SER A 147 12.24 -20.42 13.40
C SER A 147 11.64 -19.59 12.25
N GLU A 148 11.81 -18.28 12.27
CA GLU A 148 11.30 -17.34 11.25
C GLU A 148 12.41 -16.91 10.27
N LEU A 149 13.64 -17.39 10.49
CA LEU A 149 14.82 -17.11 9.66
C LEU A 149 15.38 -18.38 9.05
N ARG A 150 16.07 -18.23 7.92
CA ARG A 150 16.83 -19.30 7.26
C ARG A 150 18.03 -18.71 6.55
N PHE A 151 19.15 -19.42 6.45
CA PHE A 151 20.28 -18.94 5.63
C PHE A 151 19.85 -18.68 4.18
N HIS A 152 20.24 -17.53 3.64
CA HIS A 152 19.94 -17.11 2.27
C HIS A 152 20.72 -17.98 1.29
N LEU A 153 20.00 -18.56 0.31
CA LEU A 153 20.57 -19.37 -0.76
C LEU A 153 20.12 -18.82 -2.12
N ASP A 154 21.05 -18.78 -3.06
CA ASP A 154 20.82 -18.46 -4.46
C ASP A 154 20.71 -19.75 -5.29
N TRP A 155 19.83 -19.76 -6.30
CA TRP A 155 19.67 -20.89 -7.23
C TRP A 155 20.31 -20.55 -8.58
N VAL A 156 21.51 -21.07 -8.84
CA VAL A 156 22.34 -20.70 -9.99
C VAL A 156 22.96 -21.95 -10.62
N GLY A 157 22.73 -22.14 -11.93
CA GLY A 157 23.32 -23.26 -12.68
C GLY A 157 22.89 -24.63 -12.16
N ASP A 158 21.59 -24.80 -11.93
CA ASP A 158 20.96 -26.00 -11.38
C ASP A 158 21.49 -26.44 -9.99
N LYS A 159 22.00 -25.47 -9.19
CA LYS A 159 22.55 -25.69 -7.85
C LYS A 159 22.19 -24.57 -6.87
N TRP A 160 22.08 -24.92 -5.59
CA TRP A 160 22.00 -23.96 -4.49
C TRP A 160 23.40 -23.50 -4.07
N ILE A 161 23.56 -22.20 -3.89
CA ILE A 161 24.81 -21.55 -3.44
C ILE A 161 24.50 -20.70 -2.21
N GLN A 162 25.25 -20.88 -1.13
CA GLN A 162 25.12 -20.05 0.08
C GLN A 162 25.98 -18.80 -0.04
N HIS A 163 25.38 -17.63 0.24
CA HIS A 163 26.10 -16.37 0.32
C HIS A 163 27.02 -16.32 1.55
N GLN A 164 28.21 -15.73 1.41
CA GLN A 164 29.09 -15.43 2.55
C GLN A 164 28.64 -14.16 3.28
N LYS A 165 29.05 -14.03 4.55
CA LYS A 165 28.77 -12.87 5.41
C LYS A 165 29.12 -11.54 4.74
N GLN A 166 28.27 -10.53 4.95
CA GLN A 166 28.45 -9.22 4.34
C GLN A 166 29.62 -8.46 5.01
N ASN A 167 30.80 -8.50 4.38
CA ASN A 167 31.99 -7.83 4.89
C ASN A 167 31.85 -6.29 4.85
N LYS A 168 32.28 -5.61 5.92
CA LYS A 168 32.36 -4.14 5.97
C LYS A 168 33.31 -3.58 4.90
N VAL A 169 32.74 -3.12 3.78
CA VAL A 169 33.49 -2.32 2.79
C VAL A 169 33.84 -0.97 3.41
N SER A 170 35.10 -0.81 3.80
CA SER A 170 35.62 0.46 4.29
C SER A 170 35.79 1.45 3.12
N SER A 171 34.78 2.30 2.91
CA SER A 171 34.90 3.43 1.97
C SER A 171 35.90 4.45 2.52
N LYS A 172 37.18 4.28 2.15
CA LYS A 172 38.25 5.23 2.49
C LYS A 172 37.93 6.59 1.88
N GLY A 173 37.48 7.53 2.72
CA GLY A 173 37.44 8.94 2.38
C GLY A 173 38.86 9.42 2.07
N GLY A 174 39.11 9.84 0.83
CA GLY A 174 40.42 10.27 0.35
C GLY A 174 40.80 11.68 0.85
N GLU A 175 40.98 11.86 2.15
CA GLU A 175 41.38 13.15 2.73
C GLU A 175 42.79 13.53 2.26
N LYS A 176 42.90 14.59 1.45
CA LYS A 176 44.17 15.26 1.14
C LYS A 176 44.17 16.70 1.63
N ARG A 177 44.79 16.91 2.80
CA ARG A 177 45.45 18.17 3.17
C ARG A 177 46.45 18.57 2.06
N GLY A 178 46.72 19.83 1.75
CA GLY A 178 46.23 21.11 2.28
C GLY A 178 47.28 22.22 2.06
N LYS A 179 46.93 23.50 2.33
CA LYS A 179 47.79 24.73 2.25
C LYS A 179 48.21 25.18 0.82
N GLN A 180 48.45 26.48 0.52
CA GLN A 180 48.12 27.80 1.13
C GLN A 180 48.59 28.91 0.14
N MET A 181 48.19 30.18 0.35
CA MET A 181 48.75 31.42 -0.26
C MET A 181 48.46 31.68 -1.76
N GLU A 182 48.31 32.93 -2.22
CA GLU A 182 47.71 34.12 -1.57
C GLU A 182 47.13 35.06 -2.66
N ALA A 183 46.83 36.32 -2.34
CA ALA A 183 46.07 37.24 -3.19
C ALA A 183 46.92 37.99 -4.24
N GLU A 184 46.26 38.46 -5.31
CA GLU A 184 46.35 39.86 -5.72
C GLU A 184 45.15 40.30 -6.58
N THR A 185 44.98 41.60 -6.83
CA THR A 185 43.72 42.19 -7.33
C THR A 185 43.91 43.07 -8.58
N SER A 186 42.97 43.02 -9.54
CA SER A 186 42.71 44.10 -10.52
C SER A 186 41.43 43.84 -11.36
N GLY A 187 40.82 44.90 -11.92
CA GLY A 187 40.02 44.81 -13.16
C GLY A 187 38.49 44.82 -13.08
N GLU A 188 37.84 45.85 -12.53
CA GLU A 188 36.37 46.01 -12.64
C GLU A 188 35.90 46.30 -14.09
N LYS A 189 34.91 45.55 -14.61
CA LYS A 189 33.87 46.10 -15.53
C LYS A 189 32.61 45.22 -15.72
N ARG A 190 31.71 45.35 -14.73
CA ARG A 190 30.23 45.45 -14.83
C ARG A 190 29.56 45.04 -16.17
N LYS A 191 28.64 44.08 -16.10
CA LYS A 191 27.28 44.25 -16.64
C LYS A 191 26.25 43.68 -15.64
N ARG A 192 25.01 44.18 -15.70
CA ARG A 192 24.09 44.21 -14.54
C ARG A 192 22.64 43.94 -14.96
N GLY A 193 21.98 42.98 -14.32
CA GLY A 193 20.54 42.72 -14.45
C GLY A 193 20.18 41.23 -14.34
N LYS A 194 19.02 40.85 -13.79
CA LYS A 194 18.04 41.67 -13.03
C LYS A 194 17.22 40.80 -12.07
N HIS A 195 17.19 41.22 -10.81
CA HIS A 195 16.34 40.76 -9.70
C HIS A 195 15.74 42.10 -9.14
N VAL A 196 14.56 42.26 -8.53
CA VAL A 196 13.69 41.44 -7.67
C VAL A 196 12.24 42.02 -7.74
N LYS A 197 11.17 41.21 -7.52
CA LYS A 197 9.75 41.63 -7.27
C LYS A 197 9.09 42.44 -8.44
N PHE A 198 7.80 42.77 -8.46
CA PHE A 198 6.69 42.94 -7.49
C PHE A 198 5.35 42.41 -8.12
N LEU A 199 4.15 42.38 -7.52
CA LEU A 199 3.56 42.86 -6.24
C LEU A 199 2.31 41.98 -5.90
N LEU A 200 1.80 42.04 -4.66
CA LEU A 200 0.39 41.71 -4.31
C LEU A 200 -0.50 42.93 -4.64
N LYS A 201 -1.81 42.79 -4.93
CA LYS A 201 -2.67 43.97 -5.18
C LYS A 201 -4.08 43.89 -4.59
N GLU A 202 -4.43 44.99 -3.92
CA GLU A 202 -5.76 45.49 -3.51
C GLU A 202 -5.81 47.01 -3.86
N CYS A 203 -6.90 47.80 -3.77
CA CYS A 203 -8.32 47.59 -3.43
C CYS A 203 -9.20 48.71 -4.05
N GLY A 204 -10.54 48.64 -3.85
CA GLY A 204 -11.52 49.74 -4.00
C GLY A 204 -12.07 49.98 -5.43
N GLY A 205 -13.33 50.38 -5.65
CA GLY A 205 -14.53 50.56 -4.80
C GLY A 205 -15.80 50.28 -5.66
N ASP A 206 -17.06 50.53 -5.26
CA ASP A 206 -17.64 51.27 -4.12
C ASP A 206 -19.11 50.79 -3.89
N GLU A 207 -19.90 51.52 -3.08
CA GLU A 207 -21.29 51.29 -2.65
C GLU A 207 -21.51 50.29 -1.50
N GLY A 208 -22.43 50.62 -0.58
CA GLY A 208 -22.74 49.85 0.63
C GLY A 208 -23.84 50.49 1.48
N CYS A 209 -24.08 49.99 2.69
CA CYS A 209 -24.99 50.60 3.67
C CYS A 209 -24.56 50.29 5.10
N VAL A 210 -24.90 51.18 6.06
CA VAL A 210 -24.47 51.12 7.46
C VAL A 210 -25.64 50.87 8.39
N VAL A 211 -25.53 49.86 9.27
CA VAL A 211 -26.23 49.80 10.55
C VAL A 211 -25.25 49.26 11.62
N LYS A 212 -25.19 49.92 12.77
CA LYS A 212 -24.51 49.43 13.99
C LYS A 212 -25.53 48.68 14.87
N ILE A 213 -25.05 47.81 15.75
CA ILE A 213 -25.40 47.80 17.18
C ILE A 213 -24.38 46.94 17.94
N ASP A 214 -24.28 47.18 19.24
CA ASP A 214 -23.08 46.96 20.05
C ASP A 214 -23.04 45.58 20.76
N ALA A 215 -22.01 45.40 21.61
CA ALA A 215 -21.73 44.16 22.33
C ALA A 215 -22.61 43.96 23.57
N GLU A 216 -22.57 42.75 24.14
CA GLU A 216 -22.42 42.60 25.59
C GLU A 216 -21.35 41.54 25.92
N GLU A 217 -20.67 41.73 27.04
CA GLU A 217 -19.76 40.75 27.64
C GLU A 217 -20.53 39.85 28.61
N SER A 218 -20.05 38.63 28.83
CA SER A 218 -19.96 38.14 30.22
C SER A 218 -18.77 37.20 30.38
N SER A 219 -18.14 37.30 31.53
CA SER A 219 -16.99 36.46 31.92
C SER A 219 -17.32 35.69 33.19
N THR A 220 -16.80 34.47 33.35
CA THR A 220 -16.37 34.05 34.69
C THR A 220 -15.27 32.99 34.65
N THR A 221 -14.43 33.05 35.67
CA THR A 221 -13.24 32.25 35.91
C THR A 221 -13.53 30.82 36.36
N GLY A 222 -12.61 29.89 36.09
CA GLY A 222 -12.57 28.57 36.74
C GLY A 222 -11.33 27.78 36.30
N ALA A 223 -10.49 27.38 37.24
CA ALA A 223 -9.26 26.62 36.97
C ALA A 223 -9.03 25.52 38.02
N ALA A 224 -8.80 24.28 37.59
CA ALA A 224 -8.13 23.23 38.36
C ALA A 224 -7.81 21.98 37.49
N THR A 225 -6.51 21.64 37.44
CA THR A 225 -5.95 20.34 37.89
C THR A 225 -6.60 19.00 37.47
N LEU A 226 -5.80 18.21 36.72
CA LEU A 226 -5.60 16.74 36.75
C LEU A 226 -6.78 15.80 37.12
N ASP A 227 -7.01 14.79 36.27
CA ASP A 227 -6.52 13.44 36.60
C ASP A 227 -6.25 12.60 35.33
N SER A 228 -5.79 11.34 35.44
CA SER A 228 -5.37 10.51 34.30
C SER A 228 -5.52 9.00 34.48
N LYS A 229 -6.17 8.35 33.48
CA LYS A 229 -6.22 6.88 33.25
C LYS A 229 -7.06 6.11 34.30
N PRO A 230 -7.30 4.78 34.16
CA PRO A 230 -7.04 3.87 33.02
C PRO A 230 -8.36 3.28 32.44
N TYR A 231 -8.37 1.97 32.17
CA TYR A 231 -9.44 1.12 31.61
C TYR A 231 -9.75 1.27 30.10
N GLU A 232 -10.00 0.17 29.37
CA GLU A 232 -9.44 -1.19 29.51
C GLU A 232 -9.51 -1.90 28.15
N ASN A 233 -8.62 -2.86 27.91
CA ASN A 233 -8.58 -3.58 26.63
C ASN A 233 -9.18 -4.99 26.83
N GLN A 234 -10.46 -5.16 26.48
CA GLN A 234 -11.13 -6.47 26.53
C GLN A 234 -11.52 -6.94 25.14
N ASN A 235 -11.21 -8.22 24.88
CA ASN A 235 -11.27 -8.88 23.58
C ASN A 235 -12.61 -9.63 23.44
N LEU A 236 -13.29 -9.51 22.29
CA LEU A 236 -14.47 -10.33 21.99
C LEU A 236 -14.64 -10.62 20.49
N LEU A 237 -14.46 -11.90 20.14
CA LEU A 237 -14.82 -12.46 18.85
C LEU A 237 -16.23 -13.07 18.92
N SER A 238 -17.14 -12.58 18.09
CA SER A 238 -18.29 -13.31 17.50
C SER A 238 -18.88 -12.41 16.40
N LEU A 239 -19.09 -12.83 15.15
CA LEU A 239 -19.99 -13.90 14.67
C LEU A 239 -21.43 -13.73 15.13
N GLU A 240 -22.23 -13.10 14.27
CA GLU A 240 -23.64 -13.44 14.02
C GLU A 240 -23.97 -13.02 12.58
N SER A 241 -24.91 -13.71 11.92
CA SER A 241 -25.25 -13.44 10.51
C SER A 241 -26.48 -12.54 10.36
N SER A 242 -26.61 -11.88 9.21
CA SER A 242 -27.88 -11.27 8.77
C SER A 242 -28.14 -11.66 7.32
N PRO A 243 -29.30 -12.29 7.00
CA PRO A 243 -29.52 -12.92 5.71
C PRO A 243 -29.96 -11.94 4.62
N VAL A 244 -29.57 -12.24 3.38
CA VAL A 244 -30.10 -11.59 2.17
C VAL A 244 -31.48 -12.15 1.86
N LEU A 245 -32.47 -11.28 1.65
CA LEU A 245 -33.80 -11.69 1.19
C LEU A 245 -33.83 -11.84 -0.34
N ILE A 246 -33.96 -13.09 -0.80
CA ILE A 246 -34.44 -13.41 -2.14
C ILE A 246 -35.96 -13.49 -2.07
N GLY A 247 -36.67 -12.77 -2.95
CA GLY A 247 -38.14 -12.73 -2.94
C GLY A 247 -38.77 -13.51 -4.09
N LYS A 248 -40.02 -13.97 -3.89
CA LYS A 248 -41.03 -14.06 -4.96
C LYS A 248 -42.46 -14.22 -4.42
N GLU A 249 -43.41 -13.80 -5.25
CA GLU A 249 -44.80 -14.28 -5.38
C GLU A 249 -45.66 -14.53 -4.12
N CYS A 250 -46.63 -13.63 -3.92
CA CYS A 250 -47.93 -13.93 -3.31
C CYS A 250 -49.04 -13.53 -4.30
N GLY A 251 -50.19 -14.20 -4.26
CA GLY A 251 -51.37 -13.80 -5.05
C GLY A 251 -52.67 -14.35 -4.47
N GLY A 252 -53.79 -13.71 -4.86
CA GLY A 252 -55.16 -14.22 -4.68
C GLY A 252 -55.93 -13.73 -3.45
N ALA A 253 -57.05 -13.04 -3.71
CA ALA A 253 -58.26 -12.93 -2.88
C ALA A 253 -58.16 -12.19 -1.50
N GLU A 254 -59.20 -11.57 -0.93
CA GLU A 254 -60.58 -11.30 -1.42
C GLU A 254 -61.23 -10.08 -0.69
N GLY A 255 -62.31 -9.53 -1.24
CA GLY A 255 -63.15 -8.46 -0.64
C GLY A 255 -62.60 -7.02 -0.81
N GLY A 256 -63.39 -5.97 -1.07
CA GLY A 256 -64.86 -5.83 -1.21
C GLY A 256 -65.47 -5.00 -0.07
N VAL A 257 -66.42 -4.06 -0.28
CA VAL A 257 -67.05 -3.50 -1.49
C VAL A 257 -67.55 -2.09 -1.14
N ASP A 258 -67.54 -1.11 -2.06
CA ASP A 258 -68.69 -0.19 -2.13
C ASP A 258 -69.00 0.29 -3.56
N ARG A 259 -70.25 0.75 -3.72
CA ARG A 259 -71.08 0.96 -4.92
C ARG A 259 -71.40 2.47 -5.02
N ILE A 260 -72.03 3.10 -6.03
CA ILE A 260 -72.57 2.76 -7.37
C ILE A 260 -71.93 3.81 -8.35
N ILE A 261 -72.40 4.31 -9.51
CA ILE A 261 -73.59 4.24 -10.40
C ILE A 261 -73.08 3.86 -11.82
N VAL A 262 -73.97 3.54 -12.76
CA VAL A 262 -73.69 3.26 -14.18
C VAL A 262 -74.54 4.17 -15.07
N GLU A 263 -74.04 4.58 -16.24
CA GLU A 263 -74.89 4.77 -17.42
C GLU A 263 -74.13 4.54 -18.74
N ASP A 264 -74.78 3.86 -19.69
CA ASP A 264 -74.23 3.40 -20.97
C ASP A 264 -74.46 4.39 -22.13
N SER A 265 -73.67 4.28 -23.20
CA SER A 265 -74.26 4.42 -24.54
C SER A 265 -73.50 3.71 -25.67
N SER A 266 -74.26 2.87 -26.38
CA SER A 266 -74.19 2.49 -27.80
C SER A 266 -72.85 2.08 -28.46
N THR A 267 -72.79 0.79 -28.78
CA THR A 267 -71.89 0.17 -29.79
C THR A 267 -72.22 0.64 -31.21
N ILE A 268 -71.21 0.94 -32.03
CA ILE A 268 -71.26 0.76 -33.51
C ILE A 268 -69.95 0.13 -34.00
N GLU A 269 -70.13 -0.98 -34.72
CA GLU A 269 -69.32 -1.67 -35.75
C GLU A 269 -67.78 -1.52 -35.83
N ALA A 270 -67.13 -2.66 -36.07
CA ALA A 270 -65.71 -2.73 -36.40
C ALA A 270 -65.45 -2.41 -37.89
N ALA A 271 -64.61 -1.42 -38.15
CA ALA A 271 -64.01 -1.19 -39.46
C ALA A 271 -62.52 -1.54 -39.42
N VAL A 272 -62.09 -2.50 -40.25
CA VAL A 272 -60.66 -2.72 -40.51
C VAL A 272 -60.17 -1.56 -41.37
N VAL A 273 -59.25 -0.76 -40.81
CA VAL A 273 -58.53 0.29 -41.53
C VAL A 273 -57.04 -0.04 -41.45
N ASP A 274 -56.34 0.04 -42.58
CA ASP A 274 -54.99 -0.50 -42.73
C ASP A 274 -53.96 0.06 -41.74
N ASN A 275 -53.04 -0.82 -41.33
CA ASN A 275 -51.73 -0.44 -40.81
C ASN A 275 -50.88 0.16 -41.94
N MET A 276 -51.24 1.36 -42.39
CA MET A 276 -50.39 2.18 -43.25
C MET A 276 -49.16 2.63 -42.45
N PRO A 277 -47.93 2.23 -42.82
CA PRO A 277 -46.74 2.79 -42.19
C PRO A 277 -46.65 4.26 -42.60
N TYR A 278 -46.72 5.16 -41.60
CA TYR A 278 -46.35 6.56 -41.79
C TYR A 278 -44.82 6.65 -41.96
N GLU A 279 -44.33 6.31 -43.16
CA GLU A 279 -43.01 6.75 -43.60
C GLU A 279 -42.96 8.28 -43.49
N ASN A 280 -41.94 8.78 -42.79
CA ASN A 280 -41.91 10.17 -42.36
C ASN A 280 -41.50 11.09 -43.52
N GLN A 281 -42.43 11.35 -44.45
CA GLN A 281 -42.19 12.20 -45.63
C GLN A 281 -41.69 13.62 -45.26
N ASN A 282 -41.99 14.07 -44.02
CA ASN A 282 -41.45 15.27 -43.38
C ASN A 282 -39.93 15.23 -43.09
N LEU A 283 -39.16 14.22 -43.53
CA LEU A 283 -37.69 14.21 -43.43
C LEU A 283 -36.96 14.19 -44.79
N ARG A 284 -37.66 14.02 -45.94
CA ARG A 284 -36.97 13.94 -47.26
C ARG A 284 -36.22 15.21 -47.68
N TRP A 285 -36.60 16.38 -47.14
CA TRP A 285 -35.87 17.65 -47.35
C TRP A 285 -34.52 17.67 -46.62
N LEU A 286 -34.38 16.87 -45.57
CA LEU A 286 -33.17 16.74 -44.78
C LEU A 286 -32.18 15.76 -45.45
N GLU A 287 -32.71 14.68 -46.02
CA GLU A 287 -31.96 13.70 -46.83
C GLU A 287 -31.39 14.27 -48.14
N SER A 288 -31.92 15.38 -48.65
CA SER A 288 -31.39 16.08 -49.83
C SER A 288 -30.31 17.11 -49.49
N SER A 289 -30.18 17.57 -48.24
CA SER A 289 -29.22 18.60 -47.84
C SER A 289 -27.75 18.12 -47.89
N PRO A 290 -26.85 18.82 -48.61
CA PRO A 290 -25.41 18.53 -48.58
C PRO A 290 -24.77 18.82 -47.21
N VAL A 291 -25.27 19.82 -46.48
CA VAL A 291 -24.74 20.22 -45.17
C VAL A 291 -25.12 19.17 -44.12
N PHE A 292 -26.35 18.66 -44.16
CA PHE A 292 -26.79 17.56 -43.30
C PHE A 292 -25.92 16.31 -43.49
N LYS A 293 -25.64 15.93 -44.74
CA LYS A 293 -24.73 14.80 -45.06
C LYS A 293 -23.30 15.02 -44.56
N PHE A 294 -22.77 16.24 -44.66
CA PHE A 294 -21.48 16.57 -44.07
C PHE A 294 -21.50 16.38 -42.55
N VAL A 295 -22.51 16.88 -41.84
CA VAL A 295 -22.62 16.71 -40.39
C VAL A 295 -22.79 15.23 -39.98
N GLN A 296 -23.55 14.44 -40.74
CA GLN A 296 -23.63 12.97 -40.53
C GLN A 296 -22.30 12.24 -40.75
N SER A 297 -21.39 12.78 -41.56
CA SER A 297 -20.07 12.19 -41.83
C SER A 297 -19.02 12.47 -40.74
N LEU A 298 -19.34 13.27 -39.73
CA LEU A 298 -18.45 13.55 -38.59
C LEU A 298 -18.25 12.31 -37.73
N GLU A 299 -17.03 12.17 -37.18
CA GLU A 299 -16.58 11.02 -36.38
C GLU A 299 -17.54 10.68 -35.23
N GLU A 300 -18.09 11.68 -34.55
CA GLU A 300 -19.03 11.49 -33.44
C GLU A 300 -20.32 10.76 -33.87
N PHE A 301 -20.80 10.95 -35.10
CA PHE A 301 -21.94 10.21 -35.65
C PHE A 301 -21.55 8.87 -36.29
N GLN A 302 -20.27 8.65 -36.61
CA GLN A 302 -19.78 7.32 -37.02
C GLN A 302 -19.58 6.41 -35.78
N LEU A 303 -19.09 6.98 -34.67
CA LEU A 303 -18.94 6.29 -33.38
C LEU A 303 -20.28 6.02 -32.68
N MET A 304 -21.23 6.95 -32.79
CA MET A 304 -22.58 6.80 -32.25
C MET A 304 -23.63 7.21 -33.30
N PRO A 305 -24.05 6.29 -34.18
CA PRO A 305 -25.05 6.57 -35.22
C PRO A 305 -26.41 6.95 -34.63
N GLN A 306 -26.97 8.08 -35.10
CA GLN A 306 -28.22 8.67 -34.60
C GLN A 306 -29.25 8.80 -35.73
N LYS A 307 -30.54 8.68 -35.38
CA LYS A 307 -31.68 8.92 -36.28
C LYS A 307 -32.74 9.82 -35.61
N PRO A 308 -32.40 11.07 -35.28
CA PRO A 308 -33.33 12.01 -34.63
C PRO A 308 -34.56 12.27 -35.48
N HIS A 309 -35.73 12.34 -34.83
CA HIS A 309 -37.01 12.49 -35.50
C HIS A 309 -37.43 13.93 -35.77
N PHE A 310 -36.81 14.90 -35.10
CA PHE A 310 -37.01 16.36 -35.23
C PHE A 310 -38.45 16.91 -35.10
N ARG A 311 -39.46 16.08 -34.82
CA ARG A 311 -40.88 16.45 -34.63
C ARG A 311 -41.18 17.84 -34.01
N PRO A 312 -40.53 18.33 -32.93
CA PRO A 312 -40.82 19.67 -32.40
C PRO A 312 -40.57 20.81 -33.40
N LEU A 313 -39.75 20.57 -34.43
CA LEU A 313 -39.44 21.53 -35.48
C LEU A 313 -40.50 21.59 -36.59
N ASP A 314 -41.54 20.74 -36.58
CA ASP A 314 -42.67 20.85 -37.52
C ASP A 314 -43.58 22.05 -37.20
N GLU A 315 -43.51 22.60 -35.98
CA GLU A 315 -44.14 23.87 -35.59
C GLU A 315 -43.28 25.10 -35.93
N CYS A 316 -42.03 24.91 -36.36
CA CYS A 316 -41.10 26.00 -36.66
C CYS A 316 -41.25 26.53 -38.10
N GLU A 317 -40.90 27.81 -38.33
CA GLU A 317 -40.92 28.41 -39.66
C GLU A 317 -40.03 27.63 -40.63
N VAL A 318 -40.57 27.29 -41.81
CA VAL A 318 -39.93 26.43 -42.82
C VAL A 318 -38.52 26.89 -43.20
N LEU A 319 -38.28 28.21 -43.28
CA LEU A 319 -36.98 28.80 -43.59
C LEU A 319 -35.92 28.56 -42.49
N SER A 320 -36.35 28.38 -41.24
CA SER A 320 -35.48 28.17 -40.08
C SER A 320 -35.24 26.69 -39.76
N ARG A 321 -36.14 25.80 -40.21
CA ARG A 321 -36.24 24.40 -39.77
C ARG A 321 -34.95 23.59 -40.00
N GLU A 322 -34.27 23.80 -41.13
CA GLU A 322 -32.98 23.15 -41.41
C GLU A 322 -31.86 23.67 -40.49
N GLY A 323 -31.76 24.98 -40.29
CA GLY A 323 -30.77 25.58 -39.39
C GLY A 323 -30.94 25.12 -37.94
N LEU A 324 -32.18 24.93 -37.50
CA LEU A 324 -32.49 24.33 -36.20
C LEU A 324 -32.06 22.85 -36.15
N ALA A 325 -32.46 22.01 -37.12
CA ALA A 325 -32.04 20.60 -37.15
C ALA A 325 -30.49 20.45 -37.09
N LEU A 326 -29.76 21.25 -37.88
CA LEU A 326 -28.30 21.30 -37.88
C LEU A 326 -27.72 21.79 -36.54
N LYS A 327 -28.31 22.79 -35.88
CA LYS A 327 -27.95 23.23 -34.52
C LYS A 327 -28.06 22.07 -33.52
N HIS A 328 -29.13 21.28 -33.55
CA HIS A 328 -29.31 20.15 -32.64
C HIS A 328 -28.30 19.02 -32.93
N MET A 329 -28.00 18.71 -34.19
CA MET A 329 -26.92 17.79 -34.54
C MET A 329 -25.55 18.25 -34.05
N MET A 330 -25.20 19.52 -34.28
CA MET A 330 -23.92 20.08 -33.86
C MET A 330 -23.81 20.16 -32.33
N THR A 331 -24.94 20.35 -31.64
CA THR A 331 -25.02 20.23 -30.17
C THR A 331 -24.67 18.81 -29.71
N PHE A 332 -25.23 17.76 -30.35
CA PHE A 332 -24.88 16.37 -30.04
C PHE A 332 -23.39 16.07 -30.29
N VAL A 333 -22.84 16.50 -31.43
CA VAL A 333 -21.41 16.40 -31.76
C VAL A 333 -20.56 17.03 -30.66
N ASN A 334 -20.86 18.28 -30.28
CA ASN A 334 -20.13 18.99 -29.23
C ASN A 334 -20.24 18.28 -27.86
N VAL A 335 -21.41 17.74 -27.51
CA VAL A 335 -21.58 16.97 -26.25
C VAL A 335 -20.67 15.73 -26.24
N VAL A 336 -20.69 14.91 -27.29
CA VAL A 336 -19.82 13.72 -27.40
C VAL A 336 -18.34 14.12 -27.38
N LYS A 337 -17.98 15.18 -28.11
CA LYS A 337 -16.61 15.69 -28.22
C LYS A 337 -16.08 16.26 -26.91
N GLU A 338 -16.89 16.95 -26.11
CA GLU A 338 -16.46 17.42 -24.78
C GLU A 338 -16.37 16.27 -23.77
N ILE A 339 -17.26 15.27 -23.81
CA ILE A 339 -17.16 14.07 -22.97
C ILE A 339 -15.84 13.35 -23.19
N SER A 340 -15.38 13.23 -24.44
CA SER A 340 -14.08 12.61 -24.76
C SER A 340 -12.86 13.36 -24.19
N LYS A 341 -13.01 14.64 -23.81
CA LYS A 341 -11.95 15.48 -23.23
C LYS A 341 -11.97 15.51 -21.70
N LEU A 342 -13.08 15.16 -21.06
CA LEU A 342 -13.27 15.27 -19.62
C LEU A 342 -12.18 14.53 -18.83
N GLN A 343 -11.40 15.28 -18.05
CA GLN A 343 -10.34 14.75 -17.20
C GLN A 343 -10.80 14.57 -15.76
N VAL A 344 -10.26 13.56 -15.07
CA VAL A 344 -10.59 13.23 -13.66
C VAL A 344 -10.16 14.35 -12.68
N ASN A 345 -9.39 15.34 -13.13
CA ASN A 345 -8.98 16.53 -12.37
C ASN A 345 -9.72 17.82 -12.79
N ALA A 346 -10.61 17.78 -13.78
CA ALA A 346 -11.36 18.96 -14.25
C ALA A 346 -12.43 19.40 -13.24
N SER A 347 -12.94 20.63 -13.38
CA SER A 347 -14.10 21.11 -12.61
C SER A 347 -15.32 20.21 -12.82
N GLY A 348 -16.15 20.01 -11.78
CA GLY A 348 -17.40 19.25 -11.91
C GLY A 348 -18.40 19.90 -12.87
N SER A 349 -18.40 21.23 -12.94
CA SER A 349 -19.36 22.06 -13.67
C SER A 349 -19.56 21.69 -15.13
N MET A 350 -18.56 21.12 -15.81
CA MET A 350 -18.72 20.70 -17.22
C MET A 350 -19.63 19.48 -17.37
N MET A 351 -19.57 18.52 -16.43
CA MET A 351 -20.45 17.34 -16.44
C MET A 351 -21.91 17.75 -16.24
N ASP A 352 -22.16 18.70 -15.33
CA ASP A 352 -23.50 19.23 -15.05
C ASP A 352 -24.08 20.02 -16.24
N VAL A 353 -23.25 20.82 -16.92
CA VAL A 353 -23.63 21.52 -18.16
C VAL A 353 -23.99 20.52 -19.27
N LEU A 354 -23.17 19.48 -19.47
CA LEU A 354 -23.42 18.45 -20.49
C LEU A 354 -24.70 17.65 -20.19
N LEU A 355 -24.91 17.24 -18.93
CA LEU A 355 -26.16 16.58 -18.50
C LEU A 355 -27.39 17.46 -18.73
N LYS A 356 -27.29 18.79 -18.51
CA LYS A 356 -28.37 19.75 -18.75
C LYS A 356 -28.73 19.92 -20.23
N CYS A 357 -27.82 19.63 -21.16
CA CYS A 357 -28.09 19.67 -22.60
C CYS A 357 -28.84 18.42 -23.12
N LEU A 358 -28.81 17.29 -22.40
CA LEU A 358 -29.35 16.02 -22.90
C LEU A 358 -30.88 16.00 -23.14
N PRO A 359 -31.75 16.56 -22.26
CA PRO A 359 -33.20 16.53 -22.48
C PRO A 359 -33.66 17.25 -23.75
N GLU A 360 -32.93 18.29 -24.17
CA GLU A 360 -33.19 19.07 -25.38
C GLU A 360 -32.75 18.34 -26.67
N LEU A 361 -31.92 17.30 -26.54
CA LEU A 361 -31.61 16.37 -27.62
C LEU A 361 -32.63 15.21 -27.66
N GLU A 362 -33.07 14.72 -26.50
CA GLU A 362 -34.12 13.68 -26.42
C GLU A 362 -35.47 14.15 -26.96
N SER A 363 -35.88 15.40 -26.69
CA SER A 363 -37.10 16.00 -27.25
C SER A 363 -37.10 16.01 -28.79
N HIS A 364 -35.91 16.05 -29.41
CA HIS A 364 -35.71 16.01 -30.86
C HIS A 364 -35.43 14.58 -31.40
N GLY A 365 -35.39 13.57 -30.52
CA GLY A 365 -35.30 12.15 -30.87
C GLY A 365 -33.88 11.57 -30.94
N PHE A 366 -32.86 12.25 -30.38
CA PHE A 366 -31.52 11.67 -30.22
C PHE A 366 -31.52 10.65 -29.06
N ASP A 367 -30.91 9.47 -29.25
CA ASP A 367 -30.68 8.55 -28.13
C ASP A 367 -29.39 8.96 -27.39
N VAL A 368 -29.55 9.46 -26.17
CA VAL A 368 -28.45 9.91 -25.30
C VAL A 368 -28.39 9.10 -24.00
N LYS A 369 -28.98 7.90 -23.96
CA LYS A 369 -28.97 7.03 -22.76
C LYS A 369 -27.55 6.70 -22.33
N ASP A 370 -26.72 6.19 -23.24
CA ASP A 370 -25.32 5.83 -22.94
C ASP A 370 -24.47 7.05 -22.60
N VAL A 371 -24.75 8.18 -23.25
CA VAL A 371 -24.15 9.50 -22.98
C VAL A 371 -24.44 9.93 -21.54
N ARG A 372 -25.69 9.80 -21.09
CA ARG A 372 -26.11 10.08 -19.71
C ARG A 372 -25.49 9.10 -18.72
N SER A 373 -25.56 7.79 -18.99
CA SER A 373 -25.01 6.74 -18.12
C SER A 373 -23.53 6.97 -17.86
N ARG A 374 -22.74 7.21 -18.92
CA ARG A 374 -21.31 7.54 -18.83
C ARG A 374 -21.07 8.83 -18.01
N LEU A 375 -21.84 9.89 -18.24
CA LEU A 375 -21.71 11.13 -17.46
C LEU A 375 -21.98 10.92 -15.96
N LEU A 376 -23.01 10.14 -15.61
CA LEU A 376 -23.36 9.81 -14.22
C LEU A 376 -22.29 8.92 -13.55
N GLU A 377 -21.76 7.93 -14.28
CA GLU A 377 -20.65 7.08 -13.82
C GLU A 377 -19.37 7.90 -13.58
N MET A 378 -19.06 8.84 -14.47
CA MET A 378 -17.93 9.76 -14.26
C MET A 378 -18.13 10.66 -13.03
N GLN A 379 -19.38 11.04 -12.69
CA GLN A 379 -19.68 11.76 -11.45
C GLN A 379 -19.56 10.88 -10.19
N THR A 380 -19.98 9.61 -10.21
CA THR A 380 -19.83 8.71 -9.04
C THR A 380 -18.36 8.38 -8.79
N MET A 381 -17.60 8.08 -9.84
CA MET A 381 -16.15 7.85 -9.75
C MET A 381 -15.40 9.08 -9.21
N LYS A 382 -15.82 10.29 -9.59
CA LYS A 382 -15.25 11.54 -9.05
C LYS A 382 -15.50 11.71 -7.55
N LYS A 383 -16.74 11.50 -7.08
CA LYS A 383 -17.08 11.51 -5.64
C LYS A 383 -16.31 10.43 -4.87
N GLY A 384 -16.12 9.25 -5.47
CA GLY A 384 -15.27 8.18 -4.95
C GLY A 384 -13.81 8.62 -4.76
N ARG A 385 -13.23 9.32 -5.74
CA ARG A 385 -11.87 9.90 -5.63
C ARG A 385 -11.76 10.88 -4.46
N GLU A 386 -12.74 11.78 -4.29
CA GLU A 386 -12.73 12.78 -3.22
C GLU A 386 -12.72 12.12 -1.82
N HIS A 387 -13.53 11.07 -1.62
CA HIS A 387 -13.53 10.25 -0.41
C HIS A 387 -12.22 9.49 -0.17
N LEU A 388 -11.64 8.90 -1.23
CA LEU A 388 -10.34 8.22 -1.15
C LEU A 388 -9.20 9.20 -0.81
N GLN A 389 -9.25 10.43 -1.35
CA GLN A 389 -8.26 11.47 -1.06
C GLN A 389 -8.36 11.96 0.40
N ALA A 390 -9.56 12.07 0.97
CA ALA A 390 -9.75 12.33 2.40
C ALA A 390 -9.22 11.20 3.30
N LYS A 391 -9.44 9.93 2.91
CA LYS A 391 -8.85 8.76 3.58
C LYS A 391 -7.32 8.77 3.51
N LEU A 392 -6.74 9.10 2.36
CA LEU A 392 -5.30 9.16 2.15
C LEU A 392 -4.62 10.20 3.07
N GLU A 393 -5.17 11.42 3.15
CA GLU A 393 -4.61 12.44 4.05
C GLU A 393 -4.76 12.06 5.53
N LYS A 394 -5.82 11.32 5.93
CA LYS A 394 -5.92 10.74 7.28
C LYS A 394 -4.84 9.69 7.56
N VAL A 395 -4.60 8.75 6.63
CA VAL A 395 -3.54 7.74 6.79
C VAL A 395 -2.16 8.39 6.86
N LYS A 396 -1.92 9.40 6.02
CA LYS A 396 -0.69 10.20 5.99
C LYS A 396 -0.46 11.01 7.27
N SER A 397 -1.51 11.50 7.94
CA SER A 397 -1.38 12.15 9.25
C SER A 397 -1.06 11.16 10.37
N GLU A 398 -1.69 9.98 10.39
CA GLU A 398 -1.35 8.89 11.32
C GLU A 398 0.12 8.43 11.13
N ILE A 399 0.57 8.21 9.90
CA ILE A 399 1.97 7.85 9.58
C ILE A 399 2.93 8.90 10.15
N LYS A 400 2.61 10.21 10.02
CA LYS A 400 3.43 11.29 10.58
C LYS A 400 3.51 11.22 12.11
N ILE A 401 2.39 10.93 12.80
CA ILE A 401 2.35 10.75 14.25
C ILE A 401 3.21 9.55 14.66
N ARG A 402 2.98 8.37 14.06
CA ARG A 402 3.74 7.13 14.37
C ARG A 402 5.22 7.23 14.07
N THR A 403 5.60 7.97 13.02
CA THR A 403 7.01 8.25 12.73
C THR A 403 7.64 9.05 13.87
N HIS A 404 6.94 10.06 14.40
CA HIS A 404 7.44 10.85 15.52
C HIS A 404 7.52 10.04 16.82
N GLU A 405 6.49 9.26 17.16
CA GLU A 405 6.51 8.32 18.28
C GLU A 405 7.72 7.37 18.19
N GLY A 406 7.94 6.77 17.01
CA GLY A 406 9.10 5.91 16.74
C GLY A 406 10.44 6.62 16.95
N THR A 407 10.58 7.88 16.53
CA THR A 407 11.81 8.66 16.81
C THR A 407 12.03 8.93 18.30
N LYS A 408 10.96 9.13 19.09
CA LYS A 408 11.05 9.32 20.54
C LYS A 408 11.46 8.02 21.25
N ILE A 409 10.82 6.90 20.92
CA ILE A 409 11.15 5.58 21.47
C ILE A 409 12.59 5.18 21.10
N ASN A 410 13.04 5.48 19.89
CA ASN A 410 14.43 5.21 19.49
C ASN A 410 15.45 6.10 20.24
N ALA A 411 15.10 7.34 20.62
CA ALA A 411 15.95 8.17 21.46
C ALA A 411 16.04 7.63 22.90
N GLU A 412 14.91 7.25 23.49
CA GLU A 412 14.84 6.60 24.82
C GLU A 412 15.61 5.27 24.84
N LEU A 413 15.56 4.49 23.76
CA LEU A 413 16.34 3.26 23.61
C LEU A 413 17.85 3.52 23.56
N ILE A 414 18.30 4.62 22.95
CA ILE A 414 19.73 4.99 22.92
C ILE A 414 20.22 5.37 24.32
N ASP A 415 19.41 6.10 25.08
CA ASP A 415 19.70 6.52 26.45
C ASP A 415 19.86 5.29 27.37
N VAL A 416 18.87 4.39 27.37
CA VAL A 416 18.90 3.12 28.12
C VAL A 416 20.06 2.21 27.68
N MET A 417 20.45 2.20 26.40
CA MET A 417 21.62 1.44 25.94
C MET A 417 22.94 1.95 26.55
N GLU A 418 23.08 3.26 26.77
CA GLU A 418 24.27 3.84 27.40
C GLU A 418 24.24 3.64 28.93
N GLU A 419 23.07 3.69 29.58
CA GLU A 419 22.92 3.31 30.99
C GLU A 419 23.34 1.85 31.24
N ILE A 420 22.87 0.91 30.40
CA ILE A 420 23.24 -0.52 30.49
C ILE A 420 24.76 -0.69 30.39
N LYS A 421 25.42 -0.01 29.45
CA LYS A 421 26.87 -0.03 29.29
C LYS A 421 27.62 0.48 30.54
N VAL A 422 27.15 1.58 31.15
CA VAL A 422 27.72 2.08 32.42
C VAL A 422 27.52 1.08 33.57
N LEU A 423 26.41 0.35 33.59
CA LEU A 423 26.17 -0.71 34.58
C LEU A 423 27.06 -1.95 34.35
N GLU A 424 27.37 -2.31 33.09
CA GLU A 424 28.33 -3.36 32.76
C GLU A 424 29.77 -2.99 33.16
N GLU A 425 30.21 -1.75 32.89
CA GLU A 425 31.51 -1.22 33.35
C GLU A 425 31.60 -1.16 34.90
N LYS A 426 30.47 -0.95 35.58
CA LYS A 426 30.40 -1.02 37.05
C LYS A 426 30.46 -2.46 37.55
N LYS A 427 29.79 -3.40 36.87
CA LYS A 427 29.79 -4.84 37.19
C LYS A 427 31.20 -5.43 37.12
N THR A 428 31.96 -5.18 36.06
CA THR A 428 33.33 -5.71 35.91
C THR A 428 34.28 -5.16 36.99
N ARG A 429 34.15 -3.88 37.35
CA ARG A 429 34.92 -3.27 38.44
C ARG A 429 34.65 -3.91 39.79
N ILE A 430 33.38 -4.19 40.11
CA ILE A 430 32.99 -4.83 41.38
C ILE A 430 33.52 -6.28 41.46
N ILE A 431 33.47 -7.03 40.35
CA ILE A 431 34.03 -8.39 40.28
C ILE A 431 35.53 -8.37 40.59
N SER A 432 36.30 -7.51 39.92
CA SER A 432 37.75 -7.39 40.14
C SER A 432 38.12 -6.96 41.57
N MET A 433 37.36 -6.06 42.20
CA MET A 433 37.53 -5.72 43.62
C MET A 433 37.21 -6.91 44.55
N ASN A 434 36.26 -7.78 44.20
CA ASN A 434 35.97 -8.96 44.99
C ASN A 434 37.09 -10.00 44.90
N GLU A 435 37.64 -10.22 43.72
CA GLU A 435 38.80 -11.10 43.50
C GLU A 435 40.04 -10.65 44.28
N GLU A 436 40.28 -9.34 44.39
CA GLU A 436 41.35 -8.76 45.22
C GLU A 436 41.08 -8.99 46.72
N ASN A 437 39.85 -8.72 47.20
CA ASN A 437 39.45 -8.97 48.58
C ASN A 437 39.53 -10.46 48.95
N ASP A 438 39.11 -11.37 48.08
CA ASP A 438 39.21 -12.83 48.29
C ASP A 438 40.68 -13.27 48.37
N SER A 439 41.56 -12.68 47.56
CA SER A 439 43.01 -12.90 47.59
C SER A 439 43.65 -12.41 48.90
N GLU A 440 43.22 -11.26 49.42
CA GLU A 440 43.67 -10.78 50.74
C GLU A 440 43.12 -11.63 51.89
N MET A 441 41.84 -11.98 51.87
CA MET A 441 41.22 -12.89 52.84
C MET A 441 41.86 -14.28 52.86
N ALA A 442 42.33 -14.79 51.72
CA ALA A 442 43.10 -16.04 51.66
C ALA A 442 44.46 -15.92 52.36
N LYS A 443 45.19 -14.81 52.19
CA LYS A 443 46.46 -14.54 52.89
C LYS A 443 46.24 -14.44 54.40
N LEU A 444 45.21 -13.70 54.82
CA LEU A 444 44.85 -13.54 56.24
C LEU A 444 44.49 -14.89 56.89
N LYS A 445 43.66 -15.72 56.24
CA LYS A 445 43.35 -17.09 56.70
C LYS A 445 44.59 -17.98 56.80
N SER A 446 45.53 -17.86 55.86
CA SER A 446 46.81 -18.59 55.94
C SER A 446 47.69 -18.14 57.11
N SER A 447 47.68 -16.84 57.44
CA SER A 447 48.42 -16.30 58.58
C SER A 447 47.78 -16.65 59.92
N ASP A 448 46.45 -16.68 59.99
CA ASP A 448 45.69 -17.13 61.15
C ASP A 448 45.96 -18.62 61.46
N SER A 449 45.93 -19.48 60.44
CA SER A 449 46.27 -20.90 60.59
C SER A 449 47.69 -21.11 61.14
N LEU A 450 48.67 -20.34 60.65
CA LEU A 450 50.06 -20.39 61.13
C LEU A 450 50.18 -19.93 62.59
N LEU A 451 49.50 -18.84 62.96
CA LEU A 451 49.51 -18.34 64.33
C LEU A 451 48.85 -19.33 65.31
N ASN A 452 47.74 -19.96 64.92
CA ASN A 452 47.09 -20.98 65.71
C ASN A 452 47.98 -22.23 65.92
N GLU A 453 48.72 -22.67 64.89
CA GLU A 453 49.71 -23.75 65.03
C GLU A 453 50.83 -23.39 66.02
N ILE A 454 51.36 -22.15 65.94
CA ILE A 454 52.38 -21.65 66.87
C ILE A 454 51.84 -21.58 68.31
N ILE A 455 50.61 -21.11 68.51
CA ILE A 455 49.97 -21.06 69.84
C ILE A 455 49.81 -22.48 70.41
N GLN A 456 49.26 -23.43 69.65
CA GLN A 456 49.12 -24.82 70.10
C GLN A 456 50.48 -25.46 70.46
N ASN A 457 51.53 -25.18 69.70
CA ASN A 457 52.88 -25.63 70.01
C ASN A 457 53.40 -25.01 71.32
N VAL A 458 53.19 -23.70 71.56
CA VAL A 458 53.57 -23.04 72.82
C VAL A 458 52.80 -23.62 74.01
N GLU A 459 51.49 -23.85 73.89
CA GLU A 459 50.67 -24.48 74.93
C GLU A 459 51.15 -25.89 75.25
N HIS A 460 51.47 -26.70 74.24
CA HIS A 460 52.01 -28.05 74.40
C HIS A 460 53.37 -28.05 75.10
N ASN A 461 54.30 -27.19 74.69
CA ASN A 461 55.61 -27.08 75.34
C ASN A 461 55.50 -26.59 76.80
N PHE A 462 54.58 -25.66 77.08
CA PHE A 462 54.31 -25.20 78.44
C PHE A 462 53.76 -26.34 79.32
N ALA A 463 52.78 -27.11 78.83
CA ALA A 463 52.23 -28.26 79.53
C ALA A 463 53.27 -29.38 79.78
N SER A 464 54.18 -29.60 78.82
CA SER A 464 55.31 -30.52 78.99
C SER A 464 56.27 -30.04 80.09
N LEU A 465 56.68 -28.76 80.07
CA LEU A 465 57.58 -28.20 81.08
C LEU A 465 56.95 -28.21 82.49
N ALA A 466 55.65 -27.92 82.60
CA ALA A 466 54.91 -27.94 83.85
C ALA A 466 54.77 -29.35 84.48
N THR A 467 55.01 -30.41 83.71
CA THR A 467 54.90 -31.81 84.17
C THR A 467 56.25 -32.52 84.36
N PHE A 468 57.38 -31.82 84.15
CA PHE A 468 58.72 -32.38 84.41
C PHE A 468 58.99 -32.57 85.91
N PRO A 469 59.61 -33.69 86.33
CA PRO A 469 60.04 -33.86 87.72
C PRO A 469 61.19 -32.91 88.09
N TRP A 470 60.99 -32.14 89.14
CA TRP A 470 62.03 -31.33 89.79
C TRP A 470 63.06 -32.25 90.46
N LYS A 471 64.35 -31.92 90.37
CA LYS A 471 65.49 -32.68 90.92
C LYS A 471 66.11 -31.98 92.13
#